data_AF-A0A1A9ATD3-F1
#
_entry.id   AF-A0A1A9ATD3-F1
#
_cell.length_a   1.000
_cell.length_b   1.000
_cell.length_c   1.000
_cell.angle_alpha   90.00
_cell.angle_beta   90.00
_cell.angle_gamma   90.00
#
_symmetry.space_group_name_H-M   'P 1'
#
loop_
_entity.id
_entity.type
_entity.pdbx_description
1 polymer ?
#
loop_
_entity_poly.entity_id
_entity_poly.type
_entity_poly.pdbx_seq_one_letter_code
_entity_poly.pdbx_strand_id
1 'polypeptide(L)'
;MAHNISEENQPPQEFYRMLEDKNNLETYKPLVHGYTSVSIRNKDTLKDLGAQLIRNYKDTLPNYTKMDIEKRCRYLNYWTHKEINDYKSKNQITGVISDEDNFISQVWEKLKQMKDNKCEKDKTNFPIEHMEIKKELDDFCTNREIFRHQKRNTHSCNDLNEWINEKYNKYFSEDNCPKYKEIIERYTKQDGIFHISDDCSFYDIPRTFPTFRCNNRYYYAKRIKTISNCEIPGVSNNREGEQHYSAPFHSKTEIPIGTSMVIISLVLGGSFFMFFILYKFSPLGSILHNYIINKYKIRRNMDEYSAELLENSSEMFHGNSEIRSEYIGYHPI
;
A
#
# COMPACT_ATOMS: atom_id res chain seq x y z
N MET A 1 -12.65 -24.51 -27.90
CA MET A 1 -12.57 -24.44 -26.43
C MET A 1 -11.67 -23.26 -26.11
N ALA A 2 -12.17 -22.24 -25.42
CA ALA A 2 -11.34 -21.11 -25.00
C ALA A 2 -10.27 -21.64 -24.04
N HIS A 3 -9.01 -21.27 -24.26
CA HIS A 3 -7.94 -21.62 -23.33
C HIS A 3 -8.00 -20.64 -22.17
N ASN A 4 -8.52 -21.10 -21.02
CA ASN A 4 -8.61 -20.26 -19.84
C ASN A 4 -7.20 -19.83 -19.39
N ILE A 5 -7.01 -18.52 -19.17
CA ILE A 5 -5.72 -17.97 -18.75
C ILE A 5 -5.47 -18.39 -17.30
N SER A 6 -4.40 -19.16 -17.05
CA SER A 6 -4.02 -19.59 -15.70
C SER A 6 -3.07 -18.61 -15.04
N GLU A 7 -3.41 -18.23 -13.81
CA GLU A 7 -2.64 -17.34 -12.95
C GLU A 7 -1.69 -18.08 -12.00
N GLU A 8 -1.87 -19.38 -11.80
CA GLU A 8 -1.22 -20.16 -10.73
C GLU A 8 0.32 -20.15 -10.80
N ASN A 9 0.86 -20.00 -12.00
CA ASN A 9 2.29 -20.01 -12.29
C ASN A 9 2.80 -18.66 -12.79
N GLN A 10 2.06 -17.58 -12.55
CA GLN A 10 2.50 -16.25 -12.93
C GLN A 10 3.44 -15.62 -11.88
N PRO A 11 4.26 -14.64 -12.29
CA PRO A 11 5.22 -13.98 -11.42
C PRO A 11 4.71 -13.49 -10.06
N PRO A 12 3.48 -12.93 -9.92
CA PRO A 12 2.89 -12.60 -8.62
C PRO A 12 2.81 -13.79 -7.64
N GLN A 13 2.23 -14.90 -8.09
CA GLN A 13 2.01 -16.11 -7.31
C GLN A 13 3.33 -16.78 -6.96
N GLU A 14 4.27 -16.84 -7.90
CA GLU A 14 5.62 -17.36 -7.67
C GLU A 14 6.36 -16.54 -6.60
N PHE A 15 6.32 -15.21 -6.70
CA PHE A 15 6.98 -14.34 -5.73
C PHE A 15 6.36 -14.49 -4.33
N TYR A 16 5.03 -14.57 -4.22
CA TYR A 16 4.37 -14.81 -2.94
C TYR A 16 4.80 -16.12 -2.29
N ARG A 17 4.87 -17.22 -3.05
CA ARG A 17 5.36 -18.51 -2.53
C ARG A 17 6.78 -18.40 -1.99
N MET A 18 7.64 -17.59 -2.61
CA MET A 18 8.99 -17.34 -2.10
C MET A 18 9.00 -16.50 -0.81
N LEU A 19 8.06 -15.56 -0.67
CA LEU A 19 7.91 -14.77 0.57
C LEU A 19 7.45 -15.66 1.73
N GLU A 20 6.52 -16.58 1.47
CA GLU A 20 5.92 -17.51 2.44
C GLU A 20 6.81 -18.71 2.78
N ASP A 21 7.85 -18.98 1.99
CA ASP A 21 8.79 -20.05 2.27
C ASP A 21 9.37 -19.88 3.67
N LYS A 22 9.43 -20.96 4.46
CA LYS A 22 9.97 -20.99 5.83
C LYS A 22 11.30 -21.72 5.92
N ASN A 23 11.85 -22.15 4.79
CA ASN A 23 13.15 -22.79 4.75
C ASN A 23 14.28 -21.79 5.06
N ASN A 24 15.39 -22.33 5.59
CA ASN A 24 16.65 -21.61 5.83
C ASN A 24 16.56 -20.40 6.78
N LEU A 25 15.59 -20.37 7.70
CA LEU A 25 15.45 -19.27 8.66
C LEU A 25 16.49 -19.29 9.78
N GLU A 26 17.11 -20.44 10.05
CA GLU A 26 18.09 -20.60 11.13
C GLU A 26 19.29 -19.64 10.99
N THR A 27 19.67 -19.27 9.77
CA THR A 27 20.74 -18.29 9.52
C THR A 27 20.32 -16.85 9.87
N TYR A 28 19.02 -16.53 9.84
CA TYR A 28 18.48 -15.18 10.05
C TYR A 28 17.93 -14.95 11.45
N LYS A 29 17.44 -15.98 12.13
CA LYS A 29 16.91 -15.88 13.51
C LYS A 29 17.88 -15.23 14.50
N PRO A 30 19.20 -15.53 14.50
CA PRO A 30 20.14 -14.86 15.39
C PRO A 30 20.29 -13.36 15.10
N LEU A 31 20.07 -12.94 13.85
CA LEU A 31 20.25 -11.56 13.43
C LEU A 31 19.14 -10.64 13.97
N VAL A 32 17.93 -11.15 14.20
CA VAL A 32 16.74 -10.35 14.54
C VAL A 32 16.97 -9.40 15.72
N HIS A 33 17.71 -9.84 16.76
CA HIS A 33 18.04 -9.00 17.91
C HIS A 33 18.83 -7.73 17.55
N GLY A 34 19.63 -7.78 16.48
CA GLY A 34 20.34 -6.62 15.94
C GLY A 34 19.43 -5.63 15.21
N TYR A 35 18.19 -6.00 14.90
CA TYR A 35 17.25 -5.21 14.08
C TYR A 35 16.14 -4.50 14.87
N THR A 36 16.03 -4.74 16.18
CA THR A 36 14.95 -4.17 16.99
C THR A 36 15.41 -3.93 18.43
N SER A 37 14.84 -2.94 19.10
CA SER A 37 14.90 -2.79 20.56
C SER A 37 13.69 -3.40 21.27
N VAL A 38 12.65 -3.80 20.52
CA VAL A 38 11.44 -4.42 21.10
C VAL A 38 11.80 -5.79 21.67
N SER A 39 11.34 -6.06 22.90
CA SER A 39 11.53 -7.36 23.54
C SER A 39 10.77 -8.46 22.80
N ILE A 40 11.52 -9.44 22.28
CA ILE A 40 10.99 -10.65 21.63
C ILE A 40 11.20 -11.91 22.47
N ARG A 41 11.47 -11.75 23.78
CA ARG A 41 11.63 -12.88 24.69
C ARG A 41 10.32 -13.66 24.75
N ASN A 42 10.39 -14.98 24.53
CA ASN A 42 9.25 -15.90 24.46
C ASN A 42 8.25 -15.58 23.32
N LYS A 43 8.68 -14.85 22.28
CA LYS A 43 7.88 -14.56 21.08
C LYS A 43 8.50 -15.23 19.84
N ASP A 44 8.67 -16.55 19.87
CA ASP A 44 9.40 -17.30 18.83
C ASP A 44 8.77 -17.13 17.44
N THR A 45 7.43 -17.10 17.35
CA THR A 45 6.72 -16.85 16.09
C THR A 45 6.95 -15.43 15.55
N LEU A 46 7.09 -14.42 16.42
CA LEU A 46 7.44 -13.05 16.01
C LEU A 46 8.90 -12.96 15.57
N LYS A 47 9.78 -13.69 16.23
CA LYS A 47 11.19 -13.82 15.85
C LYS A 47 11.33 -14.49 14.48
N ASP A 48 10.56 -15.53 14.22
CA ASP A 48 10.50 -16.21 12.91
C ASP A 48 9.97 -15.28 11.81
N LEU A 49 8.98 -14.44 12.12
CA LEU A 49 8.50 -13.41 11.20
C LEU A 49 9.59 -12.36 10.90
N GLY A 50 10.29 -11.88 11.92
CA GLY A 50 11.43 -10.97 11.73
C GLY A 50 12.54 -11.58 10.88
N ALA A 51 12.87 -12.84 11.11
CA ALA A 51 13.86 -13.58 10.33
C ALA A 51 13.45 -13.72 8.85
N GLN A 52 12.18 -14.06 8.59
CA GLN A 52 11.61 -14.11 7.24
C GLN A 52 11.65 -12.74 6.56
N LEU A 53 11.29 -11.67 7.27
CA LEU A 53 11.36 -10.31 6.72
C LEU A 53 12.79 -9.93 6.33
N ILE A 54 13.78 -10.22 7.18
CA ILE A 54 15.20 -9.95 6.87
C ILE A 54 15.65 -10.72 5.63
N ARG A 55 15.38 -12.04 5.55
CA ARG A 55 15.68 -12.84 4.34
C ARG A 55 14.96 -12.29 3.11
N ASN A 56 13.66 -12.03 3.23
CA ASN A 56 12.85 -11.57 2.10
C ASN A 56 13.35 -10.23 1.58
N TYR A 57 13.77 -9.32 2.45
CA TYR A 57 14.32 -8.03 2.04
C TYR A 57 15.71 -8.16 1.42
N LYS A 58 16.58 -8.98 2.01
CA LYS A 58 18.00 -9.08 1.60
C LYS A 58 18.25 -10.00 0.42
N ASP A 59 17.42 -11.03 0.25
CA ASP A 59 17.69 -12.11 -0.70
C ASP A 59 16.55 -12.26 -1.70
N THR A 60 15.31 -12.48 -1.23
CA THR A 60 14.17 -12.72 -2.12
C THR A 60 13.87 -11.51 -2.99
N LEU A 61 13.78 -10.33 -2.37
CA LEU A 61 13.49 -9.07 -3.03
C LEU A 61 14.49 -8.79 -4.13
N PRO A 62 15.82 -8.67 -3.92
CA PRO A 62 16.77 -8.36 -5.00
C PRO A 62 16.90 -9.45 -6.07
N ASN A 63 16.87 -10.73 -5.70
CA ASN A 63 17.21 -11.82 -6.61
C ASN A 63 16.05 -12.20 -7.56
N TYR A 64 14.81 -11.84 -7.25
CA TYR A 64 13.67 -12.15 -8.12
C TYR A 64 13.57 -11.19 -9.30
N THR A 65 13.87 -11.64 -10.52
CA THR A 65 14.01 -10.77 -11.71
C THR A 65 12.80 -10.74 -12.64
N LYS A 66 11.79 -11.59 -12.40
CA LYS A 66 10.59 -11.69 -13.27
C LYS A 66 9.59 -10.53 -13.09
N MET A 67 9.86 -9.63 -12.15
CA MET A 67 8.99 -8.51 -11.79
C MET A 67 9.83 -7.29 -11.41
N ASP A 68 9.36 -6.08 -11.70
CA ASP A 68 10.07 -4.86 -11.31
C ASP A 68 10.19 -4.71 -9.78
N ILE A 69 11.17 -3.93 -9.34
CA ILE A 69 11.49 -3.78 -7.91
C ILE A 69 10.37 -3.10 -7.14
N GLU A 70 9.63 -2.19 -7.76
CA GLU A 70 8.54 -1.46 -7.11
C GLU A 70 7.36 -2.38 -6.81
N LYS A 71 6.95 -3.20 -7.79
CA LYS A 71 5.96 -4.26 -7.60
C LYS A 71 6.41 -5.24 -6.52
N ARG A 72 7.61 -5.82 -6.62
CA ARG A 72 8.14 -6.71 -5.58
C ARG A 72 8.08 -6.08 -4.17
N CYS A 73 8.38 -4.80 -4.06
CA CYS A 73 8.29 -4.07 -2.79
C CYS A 73 6.84 -3.94 -2.27
N ARG A 74 5.85 -3.68 -3.13
CA ARG A 74 4.43 -3.68 -2.74
C ARG A 74 3.99 -5.06 -2.26
N TYR A 75 4.42 -6.12 -2.93
CA TYR A 75 4.13 -7.50 -2.55
C TYR A 75 4.73 -7.87 -1.20
N LEU A 76 5.96 -7.43 -0.92
CA LEU A 76 6.59 -7.60 0.39
C LEU A 76 5.79 -6.88 1.49
N ASN A 77 5.28 -5.67 1.21
CA ASN A 77 4.43 -4.92 2.12
C ASN A 77 3.11 -5.64 2.41
N TYR A 78 2.42 -6.12 1.37
CA TYR A 78 1.19 -6.90 1.53
C TYR A 78 1.41 -8.18 2.35
N TRP A 79 2.47 -8.93 2.05
CA TRP A 79 2.84 -10.13 2.83
C TRP A 79 3.10 -9.77 4.30
N THR A 80 3.88 -8.72 4.55
CA THR A 80 4.21 -8.30 5.92
C THR A 80 2.97 -7.86 6.69
N HIS A 81 2.08 -7.10 6.05
CA HIS A 81 0.82 -6.65 6.63
C HIS A 81 -0.09 -7.84 7.00
N LYS A 82 -0.17 -8.86 6.14
CA LYS A 82 -0.91 -10.08 6.43
C LYS A 82 -0.30 -10.85 7.60
N GLU A 83 1.01 -11.11 7.58
CA GLU A 83 1.66 -11.92 8.62
C GLU A 83 1.60 -11.24 10.00
N ILE A 84 1.75 -9.91 10.07
CA ILE A 84 1.62 -9.18 11.33
C ILE A 84 0.18 -9.20 11.85
N ASN A 85 -0.82 -9.06 10.97
CA ASN A 85 -2.22 -9.16 11.33
C ASN A 85 -2.58 -10.57 11.84
N ASP A 86 -2.12 -11.62 11.16
CA ASP A 86 -2.32 -13.01 11.56
C ASP A 86 -1.67 -13.30 12.93
N TYR A 87 -0.47 -12.77 13.15
CA TYR A 87 0.19 -12.85 14.46
C TYR A 87 -0.65 -12.17 15.55
N LYS A 88 -1.11 -10.93 15.31
CA LYS A 88 -1.91 -10.16 16.27
C LYS A 88 -3.23 -10.86 16.59
N SER A 89 -3.92 -11.38 15.58
CA SER A 89 -5.16 -12.13 15.74
C SER A 89 -4.96 -13.37 16.61
N LYS A 90 -3.95 -14.20 16.31
CA LYS A 90 -3.63 -15.42 17.08
C LYS A 90 -3.27 -15.15 18.54
N ASN A 91 -2.66 -14.00 18.81
CA ASN A 91 -2.24 -13.59 20.15
C ASN A 91 -3.23 -12.61 20.82
N GLN A 92 -4.43 -12.43 20.25
CA GLN A 92 -5.50 -11.57 20.80
C GLN A 92 -5.07 -10.11 21.06
N ILE A 93 -4.20 -9.57 20.19
CA ILE A 93 -3.69 -8.21 20.26
C ILE A 93 -4.66 -7.28 19.53
N THR A 94 -5.32 -6.38 20.28
CA THR A 94 -6.46 -5.58 19.79
C THR A 94 -6.09 -4.14 19.39
N GLY A 95 -4.86 -3.69 19.65
CA GLY A 95 -4.40 -2.34 19.31
C GLY A 95 -4.16 -2.15 17.81
N VAL A 96 -4.59 -1.01 17.26
CA VAL A 96 -4.34 -0.64 15.85
C VAL A 96 -2.84 -0.54 15.57
N ILE A 97 -2.08 0.01 16.51
CA ILE A 97 -0.62 0.00 16.54
C ILE A 97 -0.19 -0.67 17.85
N SER A 98 0.68 -1.67 17.77
CA SER A 98 1.22 -2.41 18.93
C SER A 98 2.75 -2.49 18.89
N ASP A 99 3.34 -3.09 19.93
CA ASP A 99 4.77 -3.36 20.00
C ASP A 99 5.25 -4.22 18.83
N GLU A 100 4.39 -5.10 18.30
CA GLU A 100 4.64 -5.92 17.13
C GLU A 100 4.73 -5.08 15.85
N ASP A 101 3.87 -4.07 15.70
CA ASP A 101 3.94 -3.13 14.58
C ASP A 101 5.22 -2.28 14.67
N ASN A 102 5.60 -1.89 15.88
CA ASN A 102 6.87 -1.20 16.15
C ASN A 102 8.06 -2.12 15.85
N PHE A 103 8.00 -3.39 16.24
CA PHE A 103 9.02 -4.39 15.94
C PHE A 103 9.26 -4.50 14.42
N ILE A 104 8.20 -4.71 13.63
CA ILE A 104 8.32 -4.78 12.16
C ILE A 104 8.86 -3.47 11.59
N SER A 105 8.39 -2.33 12.09
CA SER A 105 8.84 -1.01 11.62
C SER A 105 10.34 -0.80 11.88
N GLN A 106 10.84 -1.17 13.06
CA GLN A 106 12.27 -1.05 13.39
C GLN A 106 13.15 -1.98 12.53
N VAL A 107 12.70 -3.23 12.33
CA VAL A 107 13.41 -4.19 11.46
C VAL A 107 13.51 -3.62 10.05
N TRP A 108 12.41 -3.10 9.51
CA TRP A 108 12.35 -2.53 8.18
C TRP A 108 13.23 -1.28 8.02
N GLU A 109 13.20 -0.35 8.99
CA GLU A 109 14.02 0.87 8.94
C GLU A 109 15.51 0.55 8.96
N LYS A 110 15.95 -0.46 9.73
CA LYS A 110 17.34 -0.91 9.71
C LYS A 110 17.72 -1.58 8.39
N LEU A 111 16.82 -2.36 7.79
CA LEU A 111 17.04 -2.96 6.46
C LEU A 111 17.19 -1.87 5.39
N LYS A 112 16.35 -0.83 5.41
CA LYS A 112 16.39 0.30 4.48
C LYS A 112 17.71 1.07 4.49
N GLN A 113 18.42 1.06 5.63
CA GLN A 113 19.72 1.73 5.77
C GLN A 113 20.87 0.94 5.13
N MET A 114 20.66 -0.34 4.82
CA MET A 114 21.66 -1.17 4.13
C MET A 114 21.69 -0.80 2.65
N LYS A 115 22.87 -0.76 2.03
CA LYS A 115 23.00 -0.40 0.61
C LYS A 115 22.35 -1.50 -0.25
N ASP A 116 21.66 -1.01 -1.29
CA ASP A 116 20.91 -1.72 -2.34
C ASP A 116 19.40 -1.91 -2.09
N ASN A 117 18.61 -1.49 -3.10
CA ASN A 117 17.14 -1.60 -3.22
C ASN A 117 16.33 -0.96 -2.08
N LYS A 118 16.05 0.35 -2.22
CA LYS A 118 15.16 1.09 -1.33
C LYS A 118 13.72 0.59 -1.48
N CYS A 119 13.32 -0.36 -0.64
CA CYS A 119 11.92 -0.73 -0.47
C CYS A 119 11.36 -0.07 0.78
N GLU A 120 10.40 0.84 0.62
CA GLU A 120 9.78 1.55 1.73
C GLU A 120 8.65 0.74 2.34
N LYS A 121 8.53 0.80 3.68
CA LYS A 121 7.39 0.25 4.39
C LYS A 121 6.17 1.12 4.11
N ASP A 122 5.09 0.50 3.64
CA ASP A 122 3.78 1.10 3.57
C ASP A 122 3.31 1.40 5.00
N LYS A 123 2.96 2.67 5.23
CA LYS A 123 2.52 3.18 6.54
C LYS A 123 1.00 3.12 6.68
N THR A 124 0.29 2.69 5.63
CA THR A 124 -1.15 2.54 5.69
C THR A 124 -1.52 1.37 6.60
N ASN A 125 -2.49 1.61 7.48
CA ASN A 125 -3.02 0.63 8.43
C ASN A 125 -4.48 0.35 8.08
N PHE A 126 -4.74 -0.01 6.81
CA PHE A 126 -6.07 -0.41 6.41
C PHE A 126 -6.43 -1.77 7.02
N PRO A 127 -7.72 -2.07 7.22
CA PRO A 127 -8.18 -3.41 7.59
C PRO A 127 -7.64 -4.46 6.62
N ILE A 128 -7.33 -5.65 7.14
CA ILE A 128 -6.75 -6.76 6.36
C ILE A 128 -7.60 -7.10 5.12
N GLU A 129 -8.92 -7.11 5.25
CA GLU A 129 -9.84 -7.39 4.15
C GLU A 129 -9.69 -6.40 2.98
N HIS A 130 -9.40 -5.12 3.28
CA HIS A 130 -9.18 -4.11 2.25
C HIS A 130 -7.80 -4.27 1.60
N MET A 131 -6.79 -4.65 2.39
CA MET A 131 -5.45 -4.94 1.88
C MET A 131 -5.44 -6.17 0.97
N GLU A 132 -6.26 -7.18 1.27
CA GLU A 132 -6.46 -8.35 0.40
C GLU A 132 -7.07 -7.95 -0.95
N ILE A 133 -8.11 -7.12 -0.96
CA ILE A 133 -8.69 -6.60 -2.22
C ILE A 133 -7.67 -5.78 -3.01
N LYS A 134 -6.90 -4.91 -2.33
CA LYS A 134 -5.84 -4.11 -2.96
C LYS A 134 -4.77 -5.00 -3.60
N LYS A 135 -4.32 -6.03 -2.88
CA LYS A 135 -3.38 -7.03 -3.40
C LYS A 135 -3.96 -7.79 -4.60
N GLU A 136 -5.21 -8.25 -4.53
CA GLU A 136 -5.84 -8.93 -5.67
C GLU A 136 -5.89 -8.05 -6.92
N LEU A 137 -6.15 -6.74 -6.74
CA LEU A 137 -6.11 -5.77 -7.84
C LEU A 137 -4.70 -5.64 -8.43
N ASP A 138 -3.66 -5.56 -7.59
CA ASP A 138 -2.26 -5.50 -8.04
C ASP A 138 -1.84 -6.78 -8.78
N ASP A 139 -2.28 -7.96 -8.30
CA ASP A 139 -2.09 -9.25 -8.97
C ASP A 139 -2.70 -9.23 -10.36
N PHE A 140 -3.95 -8.78 -10.48
CA PHE A 140 -4.62 -8.65 -11.77
C PHE A 140 -3.85 -7.72 -12.70
N CYS A 141 -3.48 -6.51 -12.26
CA CYS A 141 -2.77 -5.55 -13.11
C CYS A 141 -1.40 -6.06 -13.55
N THR A 142 -0.65 -6.68 -12.63
CA THR A 142 0.66 -7.27 -12.92
C THR A 142 0.52 -8.41 -13.93
N ASN A 143 -0.44 -9.31 -13.72
CA ASN A 143 -0.71 -10.40 -14.66
C ASN A 143 -1.17 -9.88 -16.02
N ARG A 144 -2.04 -8.87 -16.06
CA ARG A 144 -2.49 -8.21 -17.30
C ARG A 144 -1.32 -7.66 -18.09
N GLU A 145 -0.37 -6.98 -17.43
CA GLU A 145 0.85 -6.51 -18.08
C GLU A 145 1.68 -7.67 -18.63
N ILE A 146 1.88 -8.73 -17.85
CA ILE A 146 2.65 -9.90 -18.28
C ILE A 146 2.00 -10.55 -19.51
N PHE A 147 0.71 -10.85 -19.45
CA PHE A 147 -0.05 -11.46 -20.55
C PHE A 147 -0.06 -10.60 -21.81
N ARG A 148 -0.09 -9.27 -21.66
CA ARG A 148 -0.01 -8.34 -22.79
C ARG A 148 1.31 -8.45 -23.56
N HIS A 149 2.41 -8.76 -22.89
CA HIS A 149 3.74 -8.86 -23.49
C HIS A 149 4.21 -10.30 -23.76
N GLN A 150 3.46 -11.31 -23.32
CA GLN A 150 3.76 -12.71 -23.65
C GLN A 150 3.68 -12.94 -25.16
N LYS A 151 4.52 -13.85 -25.67
CA LYS A 151 4.56 -14.19 -27.10
C LYS A 151 3.17 -14.68 -27.54
N ARG A 152 2.78 -14.32 -28.77
CA ARG A 152 1.46 -14.60 -29.40
C ARG A 152 0.98 -16.06 -29.39
N ASN A 153 1.81 -17.00 -28.94
CA ASN A 153 1.54 -18.43 -28.96
C ASN A 153 1.03 -18.99 -27.61
N THR A 154 1.03 -18.19 -26.53
CA THR A 154 0.58 -18.67 -25.20
C THR A 154 -0.92 -18.53 -25.00
N HIS A 155 -1.46 -17.35 -25.33
CA HIS A 155 -2.89 -17.04 -25.24
C HIS A 155 -3.28 -16.14 -26.42
N SER A 156 -4.49 -16.32 -26.96
CA SER A 156 -4.99 -15.44 -28.01
C SER A 156 -5.40 -14.09 -27.42
N CYS A 157 -5.46 -13.06 -28.27
CA CYS A 157 -6.00 -11.75 -27.88
C CYS A 157 -7.45 -11.85 -27.35
N ASN A 158 -8.23 -12.80 -27.87
CA ASN A 158 -9.59 -13.03 -27.40
C ASN A 158 -9.61 -13.62 -25.99
N ASP A 159 -8.73 -14.59 -25.71
CA ASP A 159 -8.61 -15.19 -24.37
C ASP A 159 -8.22 -14.11 -23.33
N LEU A 160 -7.34 -13.17 -23.70
CA LEU A 160 -6.97 -12.05 -22.83
C LEU A 160 -8.15 -11.13 -22.52
N ASN A 161 -8.96 -10.79 -23.53
CA ASN A 161 -10.14 -9.97 -23.34
C ASN A 161 -11.21 -10.69 -22.50
N GLU A 162 -11.40 -11.99 -22.71
CA GLU A 162 -12.31 -12.82 -21.92
C GLU A 162 -11.88 -12.86 -20.46
N TRP A 163 -10.61 -13.13 -20.18
CA TRP A 163 -10.06 -13.09 -18.81
C TRP A 163 -10.22 -11.69 -18.15
N ILE A 164 -9.97 -10.59 -18.88
CA ILE A 164 -10.21 -9.24 -18.33
C ILE A 164 -11.69 -9.01 -18.03
N ASN A 165 -12.60 -9.50 -18.88
CA ASN A 165 -14.03 -9.44 -18.64
C ASN A 165 -14.43 -10.20 -17.37
N GLU A 166 -13.91 -11.42 -17.20
CA GLU A 166 -14.17 -12.24 -16.01
C GLU A 166 -13.71 -11.51 -14.75
N LYS A 167 -12.51 -10.91 -14.77
CA LYS A 167 -11.98 -10.13 -13.65
C LYS A 167 -12.82 -8.88 -13.37
N TYR A 168 -13.21 -8.15 -14.40
CA TYR A 168 -14.11 -7.01 -14.26
C TYR A 168 -15.44 -7.42 -13.60
N ASN A 169 -16.06 -8.52 -14.09
CA ASN A 169 -17.32 -9.02 -13.54
C ASN A 169 -17.17 -9.50 -12.10
N LYS A 170 -16.01 -10.06 -11.71
CA LYS A 170 -15.71 -10.40 -10.31
C LYS A 170 -15.75 -9.15 -9.43
N TYR A 171 -15.10 -8.06 -9.84
CA TYR A 171 -15.01 -6.86 -9.00
C TYR A 171 -16.29 -6.03 -8.98
N PHE A 172 -17.00 -5.95 -10.10
CA PHE A 172 -18.13 -5.05 -10.29
C PHE A 172 -19.43 -5.81 -10.57
N SER A 173 -19.61 -6.97 -9.92
CA SER A 173 -20.90 -7.64 -9.81
C SER A 173 -21.89 -6.81 -8.98
N GLU A 174 -23.17 -7.17 -9.04
CA GLU A 174 -24.24 -6.52 -8.26
C GLU A 174 -23.94 -6.51 -6.75
N ASP A 175 -23.29 -7.55 -6.25
CA ASP A 175 -22.94 -7.67 -4.83
C ASP A 175 -21.64 -6.91 -4.45
N ASN A 176 -20.62 -6.96 -5.32
CA ASN A 176 -19.29 -6.43 -4.98
C ASN A 176 -19.14 -4.94 -5.28
N CYS A 177 -19.74 -4.44 -6.35
CA CYS A 177 -19.65 -3.02 -6.74
C CYS A 177 -20.06 -2.08 -5.60
N PRO A 178 -21.23 -2.27 -4.95
CA PRO A 178 -21.68 -1.40 -3.86
C PRO A 178 -20.78 -1.51 -2.63
N LYS A 179 -20.34 -2.72 -2.28
CA LYS A 179 -19.41 -2.96 -1.17
C LYS A 179 -18.10 -2.18 -1.35
N TYR A 180 -17.50 -2.24 -2.54
CA TYR A 180 -16.24 -1.53 -2.80
C TYR A 180 -16.43 -0.02 -2.86
N LYS A 181 -17.58 0.46 -3.33
CA LYS A 181 -17.93 1.88 -3.25
C LYS A 181 -17.99 2.36 -1.80
N GLU A 182 -18.69 1.64 -0.93
CA GLU A 182 -18.79 1.98 0.49
C GLU A 182 -17.42 2.01 1.17
N ILE A 183 -16.55 1.03 0.86
CA ILE A 183 -15.17 1.01 1.38
C ILE A 183 -14.44 2.30 0.99
N ILE A 184 -14.46 2.68 -0.29
CA ILE A 184 -13.75 3.87 -0.77
C ILE A 184 -14.30 5.16 -0.16
N GLU A 185 -15.61 5.26 0.07
CA GLU A 185 -16.24 6.44 0.69
C GLU A 185 -15.77 6.67 2.14
N ARG A 186 -15.23 5.64 2.81
CA ARG A 186 -14.62 5.77 4.15
C ARG A 186 -13.21 6.35 4.13
N TYR A 187 -12.58 6.46 2.96
CA TYR A 187 -11.20 6.92 2.80
C TYR A 187 -11.14 8.18 1.93
N THR A 188 -10.15 9.01 2.18
CA THR A 188 -9.88 10.15 1.31
C THR A 188 -9.30 9.66 -0.02
N LYS A 189 -9.49 10.43 -1.10
CA LYS A 189 -8.82 10.14 -2.39
C LYS A 189 -7.29 10.08 -2.26
N GLN A 190 -6.72 10.76 -1.26
CA GLN A 190 -5.28 10.75 -0.99
C GLN A 190 -4.81 9.44 -0.34
N ASP A 191 -5.69 8.77 0.41
CA ASP A 191 -5.41 7.46 0.99
C ASP A 191 -5.28 6.37 -0.09
N GLY A 192 -5.91 6.58 -1.26
CA GLY A 192 -5.66 5.81 -2.46
C GLY A 192 -5.80 4.30 -2.28
N ILE A 193 -6.75 3.83 -1.45
CA ILE A 193 -6.82 2.42 -1.02
C ILE A 193 -6.85 1.43 -2.19
N PHE A 194 -7.52 1.79 -3.28
CA PHE A 194 -7.53 1.03 -4.55
C PHE A 194 -6.94 1.84 -5.71
N HIS A 195 -5.91 2.63 -5.42
CA HIS A 195 -5.04 3.25 -6.40
C HIS A 195 -3.62 2.70 -6.22
N ILE A 196 -3.19 1.87 -7.16
CA ILE A 196 -1.84 1.28 -7.18
C ILE A 196 -0.95 2.06 -8.16
N SER A 197 -1.50 2.37 -9.32
CA SER A 197 -0.89 3.21 -10.36
C SER A 197 -2.00 3.87 -11.20
N ASP A 198 -1.60 4.79 -12.08
CA ASP A 198 -2.52 5.43 -13.02
C ASP A 198 -3.28 4.44 -13.92
N ASP A 199 -2.70 3.28 -14.22
CA ASP A 199 -3.31 2.21 -15.02
C ASP A 199 -3.78 1.00 -14.20
N CYS A 200 -3.77 1.12 -12.88
CA CYS A 200 -4.24 0.10 -11.95
C CYS A 200 -4.99 0.76 -10.79
N SER A 201 -6.29 1.02 -11.00
CA SER A 201 -7.13 1.68 -10.03
C SER A 201 -8.63 1.50 -10.23
N PHE A 202 -9.39 1.46 -9.14
CA PHE A 202 -10.85 1.56 -9.20
C PHE A 202 -11.38 2.98 -9.47
N TYR A 203 -10.51 4.00 -9.45
CA TYR A 203 -10.89 5.36 -9.83
C TYR A 203 -10.93 5.56 -11.36
N ASP A 204 -10.23 4.72 -12.14
CA ASP A 204 -10.27 4.67 -13.61
C ASP A 204 -10.40 3.22 -14.08
N ILE A 205 -11.65 2.77 -14.15
CA ILE A 205 -11.99 1.38 -14.45
C ILE A 205 -11.73 1.00 -15.91
N PRO A 206 -12.04 1.84 -16.92
CA PRO A 206 -11.72 1.53 -18.32
C PRO A 206 -10.22 1.36 -18.57
N ARG A 207 -9.37 2.13 -17.86
CA ARG A 207 -7.92 1.99 -17.97
C ARG A 207 -7.40 0.73 -17.26
N THR A 208 -8.05 0.35 -16.16
CA THR A 208 -7.68 -0.84 -15.39
C THR A 208 -8.18 -2.14 -16.03
N PHE A 209 -9.38 -2.14 -16.60
CA PHE A 209 -9.99 -3.29 -17.27
C PHE A 209 -10.20 -2.99 -18.76
N PRO A 210 -9.09 -2.79 -19.51
CA PRO A 210 -9.17 -2.37 -20.90
C PRO A 210 -9.71 -3.49 -21.78
N THR A 211 -10.20 -3.10 -22.95
CA THR A 211 -10.54 -4.04 -24.01
C THR A 211 -9.60 -3.86 -25.18
N PHE A 212 -8.95 -4.94 -25.61
CA PHE A 212 -8.01 -4.95 -26.72
C PHE A 212 -8.70 -5.25 -28.04
N ARG A 213 -8.23 -4.63 -29.12
CA ARG A 213 -8.72 -4.91 -30.47
C ARG A 213 -8.04 -6.17 -31.02
N CYS A 214 -8.81 -7.18 -31.38
CA CYS A 214 -8.30 -8.46 -31.88
C CYS A 214 -8.72 -8.66 -33.35
N ASN A 215 -7.78 -8.96 -34.25
CA ASN A 215 -8.04 -9.27 -35.67
C ASN A 215 -8.98 -8.26 -36.37
N ASN A 216 -8.76 -6.96 -36.13
CA ASN A 216 -9.59 -5.85 -36.60
C ASN A 216 -11.05 -5.85 -36.13
N ARG A 217 -11.48 -6.81 -35.30
CA ARG A 217 -12.79 -6.83 -34.65
C ARG A 217 -12.74 -6.10 -33.32
N TYR A 218 -13.82 -5.40 -33.03
CA TYR A 218 -14.02 -4.80 -31.73
C TYR A 218 -14.55 -5.86 -30.79
N TYR A 219 -13.83 -6.08 -29.70
CA TYR A 219 -14.39 -6.69 -28.53
C TYR A 219 -15.05 -5.53 -27.77
N TYR A 220 -16.35 -5.64 -27.47
CA TYR A 220 -17.09 -4.58 -26.78
C TYR A 220 -17.57 -5.13 -25.46
N ALA A 221 -17.16 -4.48 -24.38
CA ALA A 221 -17.66 -4.79 -23.06
C ALA A 221 -17.97 -3.47 -22.35
N LYS A 222 -19.22 -3.30 -21.91
CA LYS A 222 -19.65 -2.11 -21.20
C LYS A 222 -18.93 -2.07 -19.85
N ARG A 223 -18.43 -0.88 -19.48
CA ARG A 223 -17.69 -0.64 -18.24
C ARG A 223 -18.25 0.60 -17.55
N ILE A 224 -18.40 0.53 -16.24
CA ILE A 224 -18.51 1.75 -15.45
C ILE A 224 -17.19 2.53 -15.55
N LYS A 225 -17.26 3.86 -15.46
CA LYS A 225 -16.06 4.72 -15.62
C LYS A 225 -15.17 4.71 -14.38
N THR A 226 -15.81 4.76 -13.23
CA THR A 226 -15.16 4.82 -11.93
C THR A 226 -16.07 4.17 -10.91
N ILE A 227 -15.51 3.69 -9.80
CA ILE A 227 -16.25 3.03 -8.72
C ILE A 227 -17.41 3.88 -8.17
N SER A 228 -17.35 5.21 -8.25
CA SER A 228 -18.47 6.06 -7.82
C SER A 228 -19.73 5.86 -8.67
N ASN A 229 -19.60 5.29 -9.88
CA ASN A 229 -20.71 4.90 -10.74
C ASN A 229 -21.36 3.56 -10.34
N CYS A 230 -20.88 2.85 -9.30
CA CYS A 230 -21.64 1.74 -8.74
C CYS A 230 -22.94 2.28 -8.13
N GLU A 231 -24.07 1.69 -8.52
CA GLU A 231 -25.36 1.92 -7.89
C GLU A 231 -25.38 1.23 -6.53
N ILE A 232 -25.91 1.90 -5.50
CA ILE A 232 -26.09 1.28 -4.18
C ILE A 232 -27.49 0.65 -4.20
N PRO A 233 -27.64 -0.68 -3.98
CA PRO A 233 -28.93 -1.31 -3.96
C PRO A 233 -29.81 -0.63 -2.91
N GLY A 234 -30.91 -0.01 -3.37
CA GLY A 234 -31.85 0.74 -2.52
C GLY A 234 -31.95 2.24 -2.83
N VAL A 235 -31.07 2.82 -3.64
CA VAL A 235 -31.18 4.22 -4.11
C VAL A 235 -31.40 4.25 -5.61
N SER A 236 -32.65 4.07 -6.03
CA SER A 236 -33.09 4.39 -7.39
C SER A 236 -32.98 5.90 -7.59
N ASN A 237 -31.98 6.35 -8.34
CA ASN A 237 -32.01 7.65 -8.98
C ASN A 237 -31.68 7.51 -10.45
N ASN A 238 -32.65 7.86 -11.29
CA ASN A 238 -32.54 7.95 -12.73
C ASN A 238 -31.44 8.96 -13.14
N ARG A 239 -30.47 8.49 -13.94
CA ARG A 239 -30.08 9.02 -15.28
C ARG A 239 -28.58 8.93 -15.56
N GLU A 240 -28.33 8.31 -16.72
CA GLU A 240 -27.36 8.62 -17.79
C GLU A 240 -25.90 8.93 -17.44
N GLY A 241 -25.04 8.04 -17.93
CA GLY A 241 -23.63 8.27 -18.16
C GLY A 241 -22.98 7.16 -19.00
N GLU A 242 -23.71 6.61 -19.98
CA GLU A 242 -23.21 5.57 -20.87
C GLU A 242 -22.24 6.17 -21.89
N GLN A 243 -20.98 5.74 -21.87
CA GLN A 243 -20.05 6.03 -22.95
C GLN A 243 -19.19 4.81 -23.29
N HIS A 244 -19.08 4.56 -24.59
CA HIS A 244 -18.27 3.52 -25.20
C HIS A 244 -16.79 3.93 -25.15
N TYR A 245 -15.94 3.14 -24.51
CA TYR A 245 -14.50 3.38 -24.49
C TYR A 245 -13.77 2.42 -25.44
N SER A 246 -13.01 2.97 -26.38
CA SER A 246 -11.98 2.27 -27.13
C SER A 246 -10.66 2.96 -26.79
N ALA A 247 -9.62 2.18 -26.46
CA ALA A 247 -8.32 2.72 -26.06
C ALA A 247 -7.75 3.61 -27.19
N PRO A 248 -7.33 4.86 -26.90
CA PRO A 248 -6.73 5.72 -27.90
C PRO A 248 -5.40 5.14 -28.37
N PHE A 249 -5.28 4.95 -29.69
CA PHE A 249 -4.00 4.81 -30.35
C PHE A 249 -3.26 6.15 -30.23
N HIS A 250 -2.05 6.16 -29.67
CA HIS A 250 -1.18 7.33 -29.68
C HIS A 250 -0.65 7.55 -31.12
N SER A 251 -1.48 8.10 -32.01
CA SER A 251 -0.99 8.71 -33.24
C SER A 251 -0.47 10.09 -32.88
N LYS A 252 0.84 10.31 -33.08
CA LYS A 252 1.42 11.66 -33.04
C LYS A 252 0.80 12.48 -34.16
N THR A 253 -0.20 13.29 -33.83
CA THR A 253 -0.71 14.31 -34.74
C THR A 253 0.23 15.50 -34.63
N GLU A 254 1.04 15.74 -35.67
CA GLU A 254 1.92 16.91 -35.73
C GLU A 254 1.06 18.18 -35.82
N ILE A 255 0.96 18.89 -34.70
CA ILE A 255 0.32 20.21 -34.63
C ILE A 255 1.33 21.25 -35.15
N PRO A 256 0.93 22.15 -36.06
CA PRO A 256 1.82 23.20 -36.58
C PRO A 256 2.45 24.02 -35.45
N ILE A 257 3.77 24.20 -35.51
CA ILE A 257 4.61 24.81 -34.46
C ILE A 257 4.10 26.22 -34.05
N GLY A 258 3.43 26.94 -34.95
CA GLY A 258 2.88 28.27 -34.68
C GLY A 258 1.65 28.29 -33.76
N THR A 259 0.79 27.27 -33.79
CA THR A 259 -0.43 27.24 -32.95
C THR A 259 -0.15 26.79 -31.52
N SER A 260 0.88 25.96 -31.31
CA SER A 260 1.27 25.50 -29.97
C SER A 260 1.85 26.63 -29.11
N MET A 261 2.60 27.56 -29.69
CA MET A 261 3.19 28.68 -28.94
C MET A 261 2.14 29.64 -28.38
N VAL A 262 1.10 29.96 -29.17
CA VAL A 262 0.01 30.86 -28.75
C VAL A 262 -0.81 30.24 -27.60
N ILE A 263 -1.12 28.95 -27.70
CA ILE A 263 -1.88 28.22 -26.67
C ILE A 263 -1.07 28.12 -25.37
N ILE A 264 0.23 27.79 -25.45
CA ILE A 264 1.10 27.71 -24.27
C ILE A 264 1.19 29.08 -23.58
N SER A 265 1.32 30.18 -24.34
CA SER A 265 1.36 31.53 -23.77
C SER A 265 0.05 31.96 -23.08
N LEU A 266 -1.11 31.58 -23.63
CA LEU A 266 -2.41 31.88 -23.03
C LEU A 266 -2.67 31.08 -21.75
N VAL A 267 -2.29 29.80 -21.74
CA VAL A 267 -2.47 28.92 -20.57
C VAL A 267 -1.54 29.31 -19.43
N LEU A 268 -0.25 29.58 -19.72
CA LEU A 268 0.71 29.98 -18.68
C LEU A 268 0.42 31.39 -18.14
N GLY A 269 0.09 32.35 -19.01
CA GLY A 269 -0.24 33.72 -18.62
C GLY A 269 -1.52 33.82 -17.79
N GLY A 270 -2.58 33.12 -18.21
CA GLY A 270 -3.85 33.09 -17.48
C GLY A 270 -3.75 32.37 -16.13
N SER A 271 -2.95 31.29 -16.07
CA SER A 271 -2.70 30.55 -14.84
C SER A 271 -1.96 31.40 -13.79
N PHE A 272 -0.90 32.13 -14.19
CA PHE A 272 -0.16 33.01 -13.27
C PHE A 272 -1.03 34.13 -12.69
N PHE A 273 -1.91 34.72 -13.51
CA PHE A 273 -2.81 35.78 -13.05
C PHE A 273 -3.84 35.27 -12.02
N MET A 274 -4.39 34.07 -12.24
CA MET A 274 -5.32 33.43 -11.30
C MET A 274 -4.64 33.09 -9.98
N PHE A 275 -3.42 32.55 -10.02
CA PHE A 275 -2.65 32.28 -8.79
C PHE A 275 -2.29 33.55 -8.03
N PHE A 276 -2.01 34.67 -8.72
CA PHE A 276 -1.70 35.95 -8.07
C PHE A 276 -2.92 36.53 -7.34
N ILE A 277 -4.12 36.40 -7.93
CA ILE A 277 -5.37 36.81 -7.30
C ILE A 277 -5.69 35.92 -6.08
N LEU A 278 -5.53 34.60 -6.22
CA LEU A 278 -5.73 33.66 -5.10
C LEU A 278 -4.70 33.86 -3.98
N TYR A 279 -3.46 34.20 -4.31
CA TYR A 279 -2.42 34.51 -3.32
C TYR A 279 -2.72 35.78 -2.53
N LYS A 280 -3.19 36.84 -3.20
CA LYS A 280 -3.46 38.14 -2.57
C LYS A 280 -4.77 38.18 -1.76
N PHE A 281 -5.77 37.39 -2.13
CA PHE A 281 -7.11 37.47 -1.55
C PHE A 281 -7.55 36.24 -0.73
N SER A 282 -6.71 35.21 -0.58
CA SER A 282 -7.06 34.04 0.23
C SER A 282 -6.38 34.07 1.61
N PRO A 283 -7.12 33.91 2.73
CA PRO A 283 -6.56 33.91 4.08
C PRO A 283 -5.92 32.56 4.42
N LEU A 284 -5.26 31.91 3.46
CA LEU A 284 -4.67 30.58 3.61
C LEU A 284 -3.49 30.57 4.58
N GLY A 285 -2.82 31.72 4.76
CA GLY A 285 -1.72 31.85 5.72
C GLY A 285 -2.16 31.66 7.18
N SER A 286 -3.31 32.22 7.58
CA SER A 286 -3.80 32.08 8.96
C SER A 286 -4.38 30.69 9.22
N ILE A 287 -5.01 30.07 8.22
CA ILE A 287 -5.55 28.70 8.32
C ILE A 287 -4.42 27.67 8.41
N LEU A 288 -3.39 27.80 7.58
CA LEU A 288 -2.23 26.91 7.61
C LEU A 288 -1.46 27.05 8.93
N HIS A 289 -1.29 28.28 9.42
CA HIS A 289 -0.68 28.54 10.72
C HIS A 289 -1.50 27.92 11.88
N ASN A 290 -2.83 28.04 11.85
CA ASN A 290 -3.70 27.47 12.87
C ASN A 290 -3.72 25.93 12.83
N TYR A 291 -3.65 25.34 11.62
CA TYR A 291 -3.49 23.89 11.45
C TYR A 291 -2.14 23.38 11.95
N ILE A 292 -1.04 24.08 11.64
CA ILE A 292 0.31 23.74 12.13
C ILE A 292 0.39 23.88 13.66
N ILE A 293 -0.19 24.94 14.24
CA ILE A 293 -0.25 25.14 15.69
C ILE A 293 -1.08 24.04 16.36
N ASN A 294 -2.24 23.67 15.81
CA ASN A 294 -3.04 22.57 16.36
C ASN A 294 -2.33 21.23 16.28
N LYS A 295 -1.57 20.96 15.22
CA LYS A 295 -0.74 19.75 15.10
C LYS A 295 0.39 19.72 16.14
N TYR A 296 1.03 20.86 16.42
CA TYR A 296 2.04 20.98 17.47
C TYR A 296 1.46 20.78 18.88
N LYS A 297 0.26 21.31 19.15
CA LYS A 297 -0.44 21.12 20.43
C LYS A 297 -0.81 19.66 20.68
N ILE A 298 -1.32 18.95 19.68
CA ILE A 298 -1.66 17.51 19.79
C ILE A 298 -0.41 16.68 20.07
N ARG A 299 0.72 16.97 19.40
CA ARG A 299 1.99 16.28 19.64
C ARG A 299 2.53 16.55 21.05
N ARG A 300 2.52 17.80 21.51
CA ARG A 300 2.96 18.16 22.86
C ARG A 300 2.12 17.47 23.95
N ASN A 301 0.80 17.39 23.76
CA ASN A 301 -0.08 16.70 24.71
C ASN A 301 0.18 15.18 24.75
N MET A 302 0.58 14.57 23.64
CA MET A 302 0.97 13.14 23.61
C MET A 302 2.33 12.92 24.28
N ASP A 303 3.28 13.83 24.07
CA ASP A 303 4.60 13.77 24.72
C ASP A 303 4.47 14.00 26.25
N GLU A 304 3.60 14.93 26.68
CA GLU A 304 3.30 15.23 28.09
C GLU A 304 2.58 14.05 28.78
N TYR A 305 1.61 13.40 28.13
CA TYR A 305 0.97 12.18 28.62
C TYR A 305 1.95 10.99 28.72
N SER A 306 2.86 10.86 27.76
CA SER A 306 3.90 9.82 27.79
C SER A 306 4.94 10.07 28.88
N ALA A 307 5.25 11.33 29.19
CA ALA A 307 6.16 11.72 30.26
C ALA A 307 5.53 11.51 31.66
N GLU A 308 4.26 11.91 31.86
CA GLU A 308 3.53 11.67 33.12
C GLU A 308 3.32 10.16 33.40
N LEU A 309 3.12 9.34 32.37
CA LEU A 309 3.06 7.88 32.51
C LEU A 309 4.41 7.27 32.91
N LEU A 310 5.52 7.80 32.38
CA LEU A 310 6.87 7.37 32.74
C LEU A 310 7.22 7.78 34.18
N GLU A 311 6.86 9.00 34.59
CA GLU A 311 7.13 9.52 35.93
C GLU A 311 6.34 8.73 37.00
N ASN A 312 5.05 8.46 36.77
CA ASN A 312 4.23 7.61 37.65
C ASN A 312 4.72 6.15 37.74
N SER A 313 5.32 5.61 36.67
CA SER A 313 5.91 4.27 36.70
C SER A 313 7.22 4.20 37.50
N SER A 314 7.94 5.33 37.58
CA SER A 314 9.21 5.43 38.31
C SER A 314 9.02 5.61 39.83
N GLU A 315 7.93 6.26 40.25
CA GLU A 315 7.61 6.44 41.68
C GLU A 315 7.14 5.15 42.37
N MET A 316 6.76 4.11 41.61
CA MET A 316 6.30 2.84 42.19
C MET A 316 7.43 1.84 42.54
N PHE A 317 8.70 2.16 42.23
CA PHE A 317 9.84 1.24 42.46
C PHE A 317 10.74 1.56 43.66
N HIS A 318 10.36 2.49 44.54
CA HIS A 318 11.06 2.71 45.81
C HIS A 318 10.27 2.17 47.01
N GLY A 319 10.42 0.87 47.26
CA GLY A 319 9.88 0.19 48.45
C GLY A 319 10.79 -0.95 48.92
N ASN A 320 11.62 -0.64 49.92
CA ASN A 320 12.30 -1.51 50.87
C ASN A 320 13.34 -2.54 50.38
N SER A 321 14.62 -2.22 50.64
CA SER A 321 15.58 -3.20 51.15
C SER A 321 16.27 -2.65 52.40
N GLU A 322 15.83 -3.10 53.58
CA GLU A 322 16.61 -2.99 54.82
C GLU A 322 17.95 -3.71 54.63
N ILE A 323 19.06 -2.97 54.69
CA ILE A 323 20.36 -3.54 55.04
C ILE A 323 20.94 -2.69 56.17
N ARG A 324 20.83 -3.23 57.37
CA ARG A 324 21.47 -2.74 58.59
C ARG A 324 22.97 -3.00 58.49
N SER A 325 23.78 -1.96 58.27
CA SER A 325 25.24 -2.04 58.40
C SER A 325 25.69 -1.38 59.70
N GLU A 326 26.20 -2.19 60.62
CA GLU A 326 26.86 -1.77 61.86
C GLU A 326 28.21 -1.11 61.54
N TYR A 327 28.51 0.01 62.20
CA TYR A 327 29.76 0.75 62.04
C TYR A 327 30.81 0.25 63.06
N ILE A 328 31.99 -0.16 62.58
CA ILE A 328 33.21 -0.30 63.39
C ILE A 328 34.22 0.74 62.89
N GLY A 329 34.54 1.73 63.73
CA GLY A 329 35.59 2.71 63.50
C GLY A 329 36.89 2.32 64.20
N TYR A 330 38.01 2.32 63.48
CA TYR A 330 39.35 2.19 64.06
C TYR A 330 39.97 3.59 64.27
N HIS A 331 40.55 3.81 65.45
CA HIS A 331 41.41 4.96 65.74
C HIS A 331 42.87 4.66 65.32
N PRO A 332 43.60 5.62 64.74
CA PRO A 332 45.01 5.49 64.45
C PRO A 332 45.87 5.86 65.69
N ILE A 333 47.01 5.17 65.84
CA ILE A 333 48.12 5.53 66.74
C ILE A 333 49.12 6.37 65.96
#